data_AF-A0A2D7TY29-F1
#
_entry.id   AF-A0A2D7TY29-F1
#
_cell.length_a   1.000
_cell.length_b   1.000
_cell.length_c   1.000
_cell.angle_alpha   90.00
_cell.angle_beta   90.00
_cell.angle_gamma   90.00
#
_symmetry.space_group_name_H-M   'P 1'
#
loop_
_entity.id
_entity.type
_entity.pdbx_description
1 polymer ?
#
loop_
_entity_poly.entity_id
_entity_poly.type
_entity_poly.pdbx_seq_one_letter_code
_entity_poly.pdbx_strand_id
1 'polypeptide(L)'
;MKTSFIALSGPTNSGKSTLLNCFANKKVSIVSKKIQTTNFNIEFSINYKNTQMIFIDTPGFYKDHINDNYLREALQGLERADIVIFILDINNKFRHLDKLKNNLNKLKKKILVFNKIDKLNNDQILSKMNSIDFLNSFDEIFYISALKKKILIRF
;
A
#
# COMPACT_ATOMS: atom_id res chain seq x y z
N MET A 1 3.32 -14.48 -20.32
CA MET A 1 3.70 -13.50 -19.30
C MET A 1 2.44 -12.80 -18.82
N LYS A 2 2.07 -12.93 -17.55
CA LYS A 2 0.90 -12.23 -16.98
C LYS A 2 1.32 -10.86 -16.48
N THR A 3 0.48 -9.85 -16.64
CA THR A 3 0.74 -8.49 -16.15
C THR A 3 -0.28 -8.16 -15.07
N SER A 4 0.17 -7.52 -13.98
CA SER A 4 -0.72 -7.06 -12.91
C SER A 4 -0.35 -5.64 -12.51
N PHE A 5 -1.36 -4.76 -12.46
CA PHE A 5 -1.21 -3.39 -12.01
C PHE A 5 -1.37 -3.29 -10.49
N ILE A 6 -0.38 -2.72 -9.82
CA ILE A 6 -0.29 -2.63 -8.36
C ILE A 6 -0.24 -1.15 -7.96
N ALA A 7 -1.28 -0.69 -7.29
CA ALA A 7 -1.32 0.63 -6.67
C ALA A 7 -0.62 0.60 -5.32
N LEU A 8 0.34 1.49 -5.09
CA LEU A 8 0.96 1.73 -3.78
C LEU A 8 0.42 3.03 -3.20
N SER A 9 -0.47 2.91 -2.21
CA SER A 9 -1.09 4.06 -1.55
C SER A 9 -0.62 4.17 -0.11
N GLY A 10 -0.33 5.39 0.36
CA GLY A 10 0.07 5.62 1.75
C GLY A 10 0.46 7.08 1.99
N PRO A 11 0.43 7.58 3.24
CA PRO A 11 0.90 8.93 3.55
C PRO A 11 2.35 9.16 3.12
N THR A 12 2.76 10.42 3.02
CA THR A 12 4.19 10.77 2.92
C THR A 12 4.95 10.12 4.09
N ASN A 13 6.16 9.62 3.84
CA ASN A 13 7.00 8.95 4.85
C ASN A 13 6.42 7.66 5.49
N SER A 14 5.36 7.06 4.93
CA SER A 14 4.88 5.72 5.31
C SER A 14 5.87 4.60 4.97
N GLY A 15 6.84 4.85 4.08
CA GLY A 15 7.88 3.92 3.68
C GLY A 15 7.61 3.17 2.37
N LYS A 16 6.73 3.71 1.50
CA LYS A 16 6.49 3.20 0.13
C LYS A 16 7.79 3.02 -0.67
N SER A 17 8.61 4.07 -0.76
CA SER A 17 9.89 4.01 -1.50
C SER A 17 10.88 3.04 -0.86
N THR A 18 10.91 2.94 0.47
CA THR A 18 11.73 1.95 1.18
C THR A 18 11.30 0.52 0.83
N LEU A 19 9.99 0.25 0.76
CA LEU A 19 9.47 -1.06 0.38
C LEU A 19 9.79 -1.39 -1.08
N LEU A 20 9.59 -0.44 -2.00
CA LEU A 20 9.96 -0.59 -3.41
C LEU A 20 11.46 -0.91 -3.56
N ASN A 21 12.32 -0.19 -2.86
CA ASN A 21 13.76 -0.46 -2.85
C ASN A 21 14.08 -1.84 -2.25
N CYS A 22 13.31 -2.32 -1.28
CA CYS A 22 13.48 -3.68 -0.75
C CYS A 22 13.14 -4.74 -1.80
N PHE A 23 12.07 -4.53 -2.57
CA PHE A 23 11.78 -5.40 -3.70
C PHE A 23 12.90 -5.34 -4.73
N ALA A 24 13.42 -4.14 -5.02
CA ALA A 24 14.51 -3.97 -5.97
C ALA A 24 15.82 -4.67 -5.56
N ASN A 25 16.06 -4.83 -4.27
CA ASN A 25 17.26 -5.52 -3.78
C ASN A 25 17.11 -7.04 -3.68
N LYS A 26 15.91 -7.60 -3.90
CA LYS A 26 15.76 -9.04 -4.10
C LYS A 26 16.13 -9.36 -5.56
N LYS A 27 16.53 -10.60 -5.87
CA LYS A 27 16.87 -11.09 -7.22
C LYS A 27 15.66 -11.07 -8.18
N VAL A 28 15.03 -9.91 -8.33
CA VAL A 28 13.94 -9.62 -9.24
C VAL A 28 14.48 -8.65 -10.28
N SER A 29 14.05 -8.77 -11.54
CA SER A 29 14.49 -7.81 -12.56
C SER A 29 13.63 -6.55 -12.46
N ILE A 30 14.29 -5.40 -12.32
CA ILE A 30 13.71 -4.08 -12.02
C ILE A 30 13.89 -3.21 -13.25
N VAL A 31 12.78 -2.70 -13.79
CA VAL A 31 12.81 -1.68 -14.82
C VAL A 31 12.10 -0.45 -14.27
N SER A 32 12.88 0.58 -13.94
CA SER A 32 12.38 1.90 -13.59
C SER A 32 12.22 2.71 -14.88
N LYS A 33 10.97 3.06 -15.20
CA LYS A 33 10.63 4.01 -16.27
C LYS A 33 9.38 4.75 -15.83
N LYS A 34 9.51 6.06 -15.60
CA LYS A 34 8.35 6.92 -15.40
C LYS A 34 7.68 7.14 -16.75
N ILE A 35 6.55 6.46 -16.97
CA ILE A 35 5.80 6.53 -18.23
C ILE A 35 4.38 6.93 -17.89
N GLN A 36 3.92 8.05 -18.46
CA GLN A 36 2.53 8.44 -18.37
C GLN A 36 1.76 7.75 -19.49
N THR A 37 0.69 7.06 -19.13
CA THR A 37 -0.25 6.45 -20.08
C THR A 37 -1.64 7.03 -19.84
N THR A 38 -2.57 6.84 -20.78
CA THR A 38 -3.97 7.25 -20.65
C THR A 38 -4.68 6.61 -19.46
N ASN A 39 -4.19 5.46 -18.99
CA ASN A 39 -4.79 4.73 -17.87
C ASN A 39 -4.08 4.96 -16.53
N PHE A 40 -2.73 5.02 -16.54
CA PHE A 40 -1.89 5.09 -15.34
C PHE A 40 -0.59 5.85 -15.56
N ASN A 41 -0.09 6.45 -14.48
CA ASN A 41 1.31 6.82 -14.37
C ASN A 41 2.08 5.61 -13.86
N ILE A 42 2.88 4.99 -14.73
CA ILE A 42 3.75 3.88 -14.36
C ILE A 42 4.98 4.48 -13.69
N GLU A 43 5.24 4.08 -12.46
CA GLU A 43 6.42 4.50 -11.71
C GLU A 43 7.53 3.47 -11.88
N PHE A 44 7.17 2.19 -11.82
CA PHE A 44 8.16 1.12 -11.71
C PHE A 44 7.58 -0.25 -12.13
N SER A 45 8.40 -1.17 -12.64
CA SER A 45 7.97 -2.55 -12.90
C SER A 45 8.97 -3.60 -12.41
N ILE A 46 8.44 -4.70 -11.89
CA ILE A 46 9.19 -5.87 -11.43
C ILE A 46 8.80 -7.07 -12.25
N ASN A 47 9.79 -7.76 -12.83
CA ASN A 47 9.59 -9.09 -13.36
C ASN A 47 9.93 -10.13 -12.29
N TYR A 48 8.94 -10.97 -11.96
CA TYR A 48 9.11 -12.09 -11.04
C TYR A 48 8.45 -13.35 -11.61
N LYS A 49 9.26 -14.39 -11.85
CA LYS A 49 8.84 -15.62 -12.53
C LYS A 49 8.19 -15.30 -13.88
N ASN A 50 6.95 -15.74 -14.13
CA ASN A 50 6.20 -15.50 -15.37
C ASN A 50 5.19 -14.33 -15.23
N THR A 51 5.42 -13.43 -14.27
CA THR A 51 4.55 -12.29 -13.98
C THR A 51 5.32 -10.98 -13.97
N GLN A 52 4.78 -9.97 -14.65
CA GLN A 52 5.22 -8.59 -14.59
C GLN A 52 4.29 -7.81 -13.66
N MET A 53 4.85 -7.28 -12.59
CA MET A 53 4.16 -6.41 -11.63
C MET A 53 4.46 -4.97 -11.99
N ILE A 54 3.43 -4.20 -12.34
CA ILE A 54 3.56 -2.79 -12.72
C ILE A 54 3.04 -1.93 -11.57
N PHE A 55 3.94 -1.20 -10.93
CA PHE A 55 3.61 -0.26 -9.86
C PHE A 55 3.22 1.09 -10.46
N ILE A 56 2.02 1.53 -10.09
CA ILE A 56 1.42 2.76 -10.58
C ILE A 56 1.36 3.82 -9.49
N ASP A 57 1.52 5.07 -9.90
CA ASP A 57 1.26 6.21 -9.03
C ASP A 57 -0.25 6.36 -8.80
N THR A 58 -0.61 6.79 -7.60
CA THR A 58 -2.00 7.01 -7.22
C THR A 58 -2.13 8.34 -6.49
N PRO A 59 -3.18 9.14 -6.76
CA PRO A 59 -3.40 10.37 -6.02
C PRO A 59 -3.46 10.09 -4.52
N GLY A 60 -2.65 10.81 -3.73
CA GLY A 60 -2.59 10.60 -2.29
C GLY A 60 -3.75 11.27 -1.55
N PHE A 61 -4.55 10.51 -0.81
CA PHE A 61 -5.69 11.02 -0.02
C PHE A 61 -5.39 11.09 1.50
N TYR A 62 -4.19 11.51 1.88
CA TYR A 62 -3.71 11.47 3.28
C TYR A 62 -3.56 12.85 3.94
N LYS A 63 -4.40 13.82 3.56
CA LYS A 63 -4.42 15.18 4.15
C LYS A 63 -5.59 15.30 5.14
N ASP A 64 -5.42 16.13 6.17
CA ASP A 64 -6.43 16.31 7.22
C ASP A 64 -7.75 16.91 6.71
N HIS A 65 -7.67 17.73 5.67
CA HIS A 65 -8.82 18.37 5.03
C HIS A 65 -8.93 17.93 3.57
N ILE A 66 -9.50 16.74 3.36
CA ILE A 66 -9.88 16.24 2.04
C ILE A 66 -11.39 16.34 1.90
N ASN A 67 -11.84 16.96 0.82
CA ASN A 67 -13.25 16.95 0.43
C ASN A 67 -13.62 15.61 -0.24
N ASP A 68 -14.91 15.29 -0.26
CA ASP A 68 -15.39 14.01 -0.79
C ASP A 68 -15.08 13.84 -2.28
N ASN A 69 -15.01 14.93 -3.04
CA ASN A 69 -14.69 14.88 -4.47
C ASN A 69 -13.26 14.40 -4.70
N TYR A 70 -12.29 14.97 -4.00
CA TYR A 70 -10.89 14.56 -4.09
C TYR A 70 -10.69 13.13 -3.60
N LEU A 71 -11.40 12.73 -2.54
CA LEU A 71 -11.39 11.34 -2.08
C LEU A 71 -11.93 10.39 -3.16
N ARG A 72 -13.05 10.73 -3.81
CA ARG A 72 -13.63 9.92 -4.90
C ARG A 72 -12.68 9.80 -6.08
N GLU A 73 -12.07 10.89 -6.54
CA GLU A 73 -11.11 10.86 -7.65
C GLU A 73 -9.90 9.97 -7.32
N ALA A 74 -9.36 10.10 -6.11
CA ALA A 74 -8.24 9.29 -5.69
C ALA A 74 -8.61 7.79 -5.64
N LEU A 75 -9.81 7.47 -5.14
CA LEU A 75 -10.34 6.10 -5.10
C LEU A 75 -10.60 5.52 -6.50
N GLN A 76 -11.14 6.31 -7.43
CA GLN A 76 -11.31 5.88 -8.83
C GLN A 76 -9.99 5.49 -9.48
N GLY A 77 -8.89 6.17 -9.12
CA GLY A 77 -7.54 5.77 -9.53
C GLY A 77 -7.14 4.40 -9.01
N LEU A 78 -7.52 4.07 -7.76
CA LEU A 78 -7.25 2.77 -7.14
C LEU A 78 -8.09 1.63 -7.73
N GLU A 79 -9.36 1.88 -8.08
CA GLU A 79 -10.30 0.87 -8.61
C GLU A 79 -9.79 0.21 -9.90
N ARG A 80 -8.97 0.92 -10.67
CA ARG A 80 -8.37 0.40 -11.91
C ARG A 80 -7.25 -0.61 -11.66
N ALA A 81 -6.63 -0.59 -10.47
CA ALA A 81 -5.55 -1.51 -10.13
C ALA A 81 -6.08 -2.93 -9.90
N ASP A 82 -5.25 -3.94 -10.20
CA ASP A 82 -5.57 -5.33 -9.84
C ASP A 82 -5.35 -5.58 -8.35
N ILE A 83 -4.37 -4.90 -7.76
CA ILE A 83 -4.04 -4.97 -6.34
C ILE A 83 -3.76 -3.56 -5.83
N VAL A 84 -4.35 -3.20 -4.69
CA VAL A 84 -4.07 -1.97 -3.96
C VAL A 84 -3.37 -2.31 -2.66
N ILE A 85 -2.16 -1.78 -2.47
CA ILE A 85 -1.37 -1.94 -1.25
C ILE A 85 -1.41 -0.62 -0.49
N PHE A 86 -2.09 -0.62 0.66
CA PHE A 86 -2.12 0.50 1.59
C PHE A 86 -0.97 0.36 2.58
N ILE A 87 -0.04 1.32 2.58
CA ILE A 87 1.12 1.33 3.46
C ILE A 87 0.97 2.45 4.47
N LEU A 88 1.06 2.08 5.75
CA LEU A 88 0.87 2.98 6.87
C LEU A 88 2.02 2.85 7.86
N ASP A 89 2.40 3.96 8.47
CA ASP A 89 3.30 3.93 9.62
C ASP A 89 2.51 3.47 10.85
N ILE A 90 2.86 2.32 11.43
CA ILE A 90 2.16 1.78 12.61
C ILE A 90 2.14 2.78 13.77
N ASN A 91 3.08 3.72 13.82
CA ASN A 91 3.23 4.70 14.89
C ASN A 91 2.24 5.87 14.80
N ASN A 92 1.64 6.10 13.63
CA ASN A 92 0.76 7.24 13.40
C ASN A 92 -0.71 6.94 13.78
N LYS A 93 -1.51 8.00 13.90
CA LYS A 93 -2.97 7.90 14.03
C LYS A 93 -3.60 7.66 12.65
N PHE A 94 -4.62 6.80 12.58
CA PHE A 94 -5.22 6.35 11.32
C PHE A 94 -6.59 6.93 11.00
N ARG A 95 -6.83 8.20 11.34
CA ARG A 95 -8.14 8.86 11.20
C ARG A 95 -8.71 8.86 9.78
N HIS A 96 -7.86 8.70 8.77
CA HIS A 96 -8.25 8.70 7.36
C HIS A 96 -8.79 7.36 6.87
N LEU A 97 -8.51 6.26 7.55
CA LEU A 97 -8.91 4.92 7.10
C LEU A 97 -10.40 4.67 7.31
N ASP A 98 -11.01 5.30 8.31
CA ASP A 98 -12.46 5.24 8.53
C ASP A 98 -13.22 5.77 7.32
N LYS A 99 -12.70 6.83 6.67
CA LYS A 99 -13.28 7.39 5.43
C LYS A 99 -13.14 6.46 4.23
N LEU A 100 -12.11 5.60 4.23
CA LEU A 100 -11.90 4.62 3.17
C LEU A 100 -12.79 3.40 3.32
N LYS A 101 -13.19 3.05 4.55
CA LYS A 101 -13.94 1.82 4.86
C LYS A 101 -15.12 1.60 3.91
N ASN A 102 -15.89 2.65 3.65
CA ASN A 102 -17.07 2.60 2.79
C ASN A 102 -16.75 2.40 1.29
N ASN A 103 -15.51 2.65 0.88
CA ASN A 103 -15.07 2.56 -0.52
C ASN A 103 -14.16 1.35 -0.80
N LEU A 104 -13.64 0.68 0.23
CA LEU A 104 -12.79 -0.50 0.07
C LEU A 104 -13.49 -1.67 -0.65
N ASN A 105 -14.82 -1.71 -0.66
CA ASN A 105 -15.58 -2.77 -1.34
C ASN A 105 -15.52 -2.68 -2.88
N LYS A 106 -15.12 -1.53 -3.43
CA LYS A 106 -14.99 -1.33 -4.88
C LYS A 106 -13.65 -1.83 -5.43
N LEU A 107 -12.69 -2.11 -4.55
CA LEU A 107 -11.35 -2.54 -4.93
C LEU A 107 -11.32 -4.05 -5.13
N LYS A 108 -10.67 -4.53 -6.20
CA LYS A 108 -10.58 -5.96 -6.52
C LYS A 108 -9.82 -6.77 -5.47
N LYS A 109 -8.63 -6.28 -5.10
CA LYS A 109 -7.77 -6.84 -4.05
C LYS A 109 -7.08 -5.73 -3.28
N LYS A 110 -7.11 -5.81 -1.96
CA LYS A 110 -6.72 -4.76 -1.02
C LYS A 110 -5.87 -5.36 0.10
N ILE A 111 -4.62 -4.92 0.16
CA ILE A 111 -3.63 -5.39 1.13
C ILE A 111 -3.30 -4.22 2.04
N LEU A 112 -3.32 -4.46 3.35
CA LEU A 112 -2.87 -3.48 4.34
C LEU A 112 -1.47 -3.84 4.83
N VAL A 113 -0.59 -2.86 4.88
CA VAL A 113 0.78 -3.00 5.35
C VAL A 113 1.06 -1.96 6.42
N PHE A 114 1.16 -2.43 7.67
CA PHE A 114 1.70 -1.64 8.76
C PHE A 114 3.22 -1.72 8.76
N ASN A 115 3.86 -0.62 8.42
CA ASN A 115 5.31 -0.48 8.36
C ASN A 115 5.87 0.16 9.64
N LYS A 116 7.19 0.06 9.80
CA LYS A 116 7.99 0.60 10.93
C LYS A 116 7.67 -0.03 12.28
N ILE A 117 7.35 -1.32 12.28
CA ILE A 117 7.16 -2.09 13.51
C ILE A 117 8.42 -2.21 14.36
N ASP A 118 9.61 -1.93 13.80
CA ASP A 118 10.88 -1.93 14.50
C ASP A 118 10.96 -0.91 15.65
N LYS A 119 10.01 0.03 15.72
CA LYS A 119 9.89 1.02 16.79
C LYS A 119 8.99 0.57 17.95
N LEU A 120 8.33 -0.57 17.82
CA LEU A 120 7.38 -1.08 18.80
C LEU A 120 7.81 -2.46 19.29
N ASN A 121 7.46 -2.79 20.52
CA ASN A 121 7.55 -4.17 21.02
C ASN A 121 6.30 -4.99 20.60
N ASN A 122 6.32 -6.30 20.83
CA ASN A 122 5.24 -7.19 20.41
C ASN A 122 3.89 -6.83 21.07
N ASP A 123 3.89 -6.46 22.35
CA ASP A 123 2.66 -6.12 23.08
C ASP A 123 2.01 -4.83 22.54
N GLN A 124 2.82 -3.83 22.20
CA GLN A 124 2.36 -2.59 21.57
C GLN A 124 1.78 -2.85 20.17
N ILE A 125 2.39 -3.77 19.42
CA ILE A 125 1.86 -4.17 18.11
C ILE A 125 0.49 -4.81 18.31
N LEU A 126 0.38 -5.83 19.17
CA LEU A 126 -0.88 -6.53 19.46
C LEU A 126 -1.98 -5.57 19.95
N SER A 127 -1.66 -4.66 20.86
CA SER A 127 -2.61 -3.64 21.33
C SER A 127 -3.13 -2.77 20.18
N LYS A 128 -2.24 -2.32 19.28
CA LYS A 128 -2.64 -1.56 18.09
C LYS A 128 -3.49 -2.38 17.14
N MET A 129 -3.17 -3.65 16.92
CA MET A 129 -3.99 -4.54 16.09
C MET A 129 -5.44 -4.59 16.57
N ASN A 130 -5.63 -4.80 17.87
CA ASN A 130 -6.96 -4.92 18.47
C ASN A 130 -7.74 -3.62 18.48
N SER A 131 -7.08 -2.47 18.33
CA SER A 131 -7.72 -1.14 18.31
C SER A 131 -8.26 -0.72 16.93
N ILE A 132 -8.05 -1.52 15.89
CA ILE A 132 -8.32 -1.14 14.50
C ILE A 132 -9.51 -1.96 13.97
N ASP A 133 -10.70 -1.37 14.01
CA ASP A 133 -11.96 -2.08 13.69
C ASP A 133 -12.17 -2.37 12.20
N PHE A 134 -11.41 -1.75 11.31
CA PHE A 134 -11.57 -1.92 9.87
C PHE A 134 -10.60 -2.95 9.27
N LEU A 135 -9.75 -3.62 10.06
CA LEU A 135 -8.80 -4.62 9.57
C LEU A 135 -9.48 -5.69 8.72
N ASN A 136 -10.66 -6.16 9.13
CA ASN A 136 -11.47 -7.15 8.41
C ASN A 136 -11.96 -6.69 7.03
N SER A 137 -11.78 -5.41 6.68
CA SER A 137 -12.11 -4.89 5.35
C SER A 137 -11.02 -5.13 4.32
N PHE A 138 -9.86 -5.69 4.71
CA PHE A 138 -8.72 -6.00 3.84
C PHE A 138 -8.59 -7.51 3.60
N ASP A 139 -8.06 -7.90 2.44
CA ASP A 139 -7.89 -9.32 2.08
C ASP A 139 -6.67 -9.95 2.76
N GLU A 140 -5.63 -9.16 3.02
CA GLU A 140 -4.39 -9.58 3.65
C GLU A 140 -3.80 -8.42 4.46
N ILE A 141 -3.20 -8.74 5.61
CA ILE A 141 -2.60 -7.74 6.49
C ILE A 141 -1.17 -8.14 6.86
N PHE A 142 -0.24 -7.22 6.66
CA PHE A 142 1.18 -7.42 6.94
C PHE A 142 1.70 -6.41 7.95
N TYR A 143 2.47 -6.91 8.92
CA TYR A 143 3.24 -6.10 9.86
C TYR A 143 4.71 -6.23 9.50
N ILE A 144 5.32 -5.15 9.03
CA ILE A 144 6.68 -5.15 8.47
C ILE A 144 7.57 -4.05 9.04
N SER A 145 8.87 -4.28 8.97
CA SER A 145 9.86 -3.21 8.93
C SER A 145 10.55 -3.26 7.58
N ALA A 146 10.15 -2.37 6.66
CA ALA A 146 10.82 -2.25 5.37
C ALA A 146 12.31 -1.90 5.56
N LEU A 147 12.63 -1.04 6.54
CA LEU A 147 14.00 -0.63 6.85
C LEU A 147 14.87 -1.82 7.30
N LYS A 148 14.36 -2.66 8.21
CA LYS A 148 15.08 -3.82 8.73
C LYS A 148 14.87 -5.10 7.90
N LYS A 149 14.13 -5.02 6.79
CA LYS A 149 13.76 -6.16 5.92
C LYS A 149 13.10 -7.31 6.70
N LYS A 150 12.31 -6.98 7.73
CA LYS A 150 11.64 -7.94 8.62
C LYS A 150 10.15 -7.97 8.32
N ILE A 151 9.57 -9.17 8.27
CA ILE A 151 8.12 -9.39 8.29
C ILE A 151 7.83 -10.12 9.60
N LEU A 152 6.94 -9.57 10.41
CA LEU A 152 6.64 -10.13 11.73
C LEU A 152 5.44 -11.09 11.66
N ILE A 153 4.33 -10.68 11.02
CA ILE A 153 3.10 -11.47 10.99
C ILE A 153 2.32 -11.23 9.69
N ARG A 154 1.69 -12.29 9.17
CA ARG A 154 0.68 -12.27 8.10
C ARG A 154 -0.63 -12.82 8.68
N PHE A 155 -1.72 -12.06 8.52
CA PHE A 155 -3.09 -12.48 8.85
C PHE A 155 -3.92 -12.54 7.58
#